data_AF-A0A7V2LD39-F1
#
_entry.id   AF-A0A7V2LD39-F1
#
_cell.length_a   1.000
_cell.length_b   1.000
_cell.length_c   1.000
_cell.angle_alpha   90.00
_cell.angle_beta   90.00
_cell.angle_gamma   90.00
#
_symmetry.space_group_name_H-M   'P 1'
#
loop_
_entity.id
_entity.type
_entity.pdbx_description
1 polymer ?
#
loop_
_entity_poly.entity_id
_entity_poly.type
_entity_poly.pdbx_seq_one_letter_code
_entity_poly.pdbx_strand_id
1 'polypeptide(L)' 'MMGFFAIMSAIPGFFFCSFLTMIFWGIIAPDFGVETVGYPMAMLMTIALWLVVAPLAKAASSVKKR' A
#
# COMPACT_ATOMS: atom_id res chain seq x y z
N MET A 1 -24.99 -8.28 -0.44
CA MET A 1 -24.87 -8.18 1.04
C MET A 1 -23.50 -8.60 1.58
N MET A 2 -22.41 -8.48 0.78
CA MET A 2 -21.05 -8.94 1.16
C MET A 2 -20.01 -7.82 1.26
N GLY A 3 -20.35 -6.57 0.90
CA GLY A 3 -19.38 -5.49 0.75
C GLY A 3 -18.85 -4.91 2.07
N PHE A 4 -19.66 -4.92 3.14
CA PHE A 4 -19.26 -4.31 4.42
C PHE A 4 -18.27 -5.19 5.20
N PHE A 5 -18.45 -6.52 5.18
CA PHE A 5 -17.51 -7.47 5.77
C PHE A 5 -16.19 -7.58 4.97
N ALA A 6 -16.23 -7.33 3.65
CA ALA A 6 -15.02 -7.25 2.84
C ALA A 6 -14.11 -6.08 3.23
N ILE A 7 -14.68 -4.99 3.78
CA ILE A 7 -13.88 -3.88 4.33
C ILE A 7 -13.17 -4.34 5.61
N MET A 8 -13.81 -5.18 6.42
CA MET A 8 -13.25 -5.68 7.67
C MET A 8 -12.11 -6.68 7.44
N SER A 9 -12.17 -7.46 6.35
CA SER A 9 -11.03 -8.30 5.93
C SER A 9 -9.88 -7.51 5.30
N ALA A 10 -10.13 -6.30 4.80
CA ALA A 10 -9.08 -5.43 4.28
C ALA A 10 -8.17 -4.87 5.38
N ILE A 11 -8.64 -4.83 6.63
CA ILE A 11 -7.87 -4.34 7.78
C ILE A 11 -6.58 -5.15 7.96
N PRO A 12 -6.60 -6.48 8.21
CA PRO A 12 -5.36 -7.26 8.34
C PRO A 12 -4.47 -7.18 7.09
N GLY A 13 -5.06 -7.09 5.89
CA GLY A 13 -4.31 -6.89 4.65
C GLY A 13 -3.53 -5.56 4.63
N PHE A 14 -4.11 -4.47 5.14
CA PHE A 14 -3.47 -3.16 5.21
C PHE A 14 -2.25 -3.15 6.17
N PHE A 15 -2.40 -3.74 7.35
CA PHE A 15 -1.30 -3.85 8.32
C PHE A 15 -0.17 -4.75 7.79
N PHE A 16 -0.51 -5.82 7.06
CA PHE A 16 0.47 -6.67 6.39
C PHE A 16 1.20 -5.95 5.25
N CYS A 17 0.51 -5.18 4.40
CA CYS A 17 1.14 -4.35 3.39
C CYS A 17 2.07 -3.29 4.00
N SER A 18 1.67 -2.67 5.11
CA SER A 18 2.53 -1.70 5.83
C SER A 18 3.80 -2.35 6.39
N PHE A 19 3.70 -3.59 6.87
CA PHE A 19 4.85 -4.37 7.31
C PHE A 19 5.79 -4.74 6.15
N LEU A 20 5.24 -5.18 5.01
CA LEU A 20 6.02 -5.41 3.79
C LEU A 20 6.75 -4.14 3.33
N THR A 21 6.06 -3.00 3.31
CA THR A 21 6.66 -1.69 2.97
C THR A 21 7.85 -1.39 3.88
N MET A 22 7.75 -1.64 5.19
CA MET A 22 8.87 -1.48 6.13
C MET A 22 10.05 -2.39 5.80
N ILE A 23 9.81 -3.68 5.51
CA ILE A 23 10.87 -4.63 5.16
C ILE A 23 11.58 -4.21 3.88
N PHE A 24 10.83 -3.93 2.82
CA PHE A 24 11.39 -3.52 1.53
C PHE A 24 12.10 -2.18 1.65
N TRP A 25 11.58 -1.24 2.45
CA TRP A 25 12.27 0.01 2.71
C TRP A 25 13.56 -0.19 3.49
N GLY A 26 13.62 -1.12 4.44
CA GLY A 26 14.87 -1.48 5.14
C GLY A 26 15.97 -2.00 4.21
N ILE A 27 15.60 -2.63 3.08
CA ILE A 27 16.53 -3.10 2.05
C ILE A 27 16.94 -1.94 1.12
N ILE A 28 15.99 -1.11 0.71
CA ILE A 28 16.20 -0.07 -0.30
C ILE A 28 16.85 1.21 0.29
N ALA A 29 16.46 1.63 1.49
CA ALA A 29 16.95 2.85 2.15
C ALA A 29 18.48 2.97 2.24
N PRO A 30 19.24 1.92 2.63
CA PRO A 30 20.70 2.02 2.70
C PRO A 30 21.35 2.27 1.34
N ASP A 31 20.77 1.78 0.23
CA ASP A 31 21.28 2.03 -1.13
C ASP A 31 21.04 3.47 -1.60
N PHE A 32 19.99 4.12 -1.09
CA PHE A 32 19.66 5.51 -1.40
C PHE A 32 20.28 6.52 -0.41
N GLY A 33 21.00 6.06 0.61
CA GLY A 33 21.60 6.93 1.64
C GLY A 33 20.58 7.63 2.54
N VAL A 34 19.35 7.09 2.62
CA VAL A 34 18.25 7.65 3.42
C VAL A 34 18.08 6.86 4.71
N GLU A 35 17.64 7.51 5.79
CA GLU A 35 17.38 6.82 7.06
C GLU A 35 16.31 5.74 6.91
N THR A 36 16.48 4.65 7.67
CA THR A 36 15.51 3.56 7.69
C THR A 36 14.20 4.03 8.32
N VAL A 37 13.11 3.66 7.67
CA VAL A 37 11.79 4.18 7.99
C VAL A 37 11.07 3.22 8.94
N GLY A 38 10.67 3.72 10.10
CA GLY A 38 9.93 2.95 11.09
C GLY A 38 8.49 2.63 10.68
N TYR A 39 7.84 1.76 11.46
CA TYR A 39 6.49 1.25 11.17
C TYR A 39 5.41 2.32 10.90
N PRO A 40 5.32 3.44 11.66
CA PRO A 40 4.30 4.47 11.40
C PRO A 40 4.45 5.14 10.04
N MET A 41 5.70 5.34 9.60
CA MET A 41 5.97 5.93 8.29
C MET A 41 5.74 4.93 7.16
N ALA A 42 6.03 3.64 7.37
CA ALA A 42 5.64 2.58 6.43
C ALA A 42 4.10 2.47 6.30
N MET A 43 3.36 2.74 7.38
CA MET A 43 1.90 2.84 7.36
C MET A 43 1.45 4.04 6.50
N LEU A 44 2.06 5.23 6.68
CA LEU A 44 1.77 6.41 5.85
C LEU A 44 2.07 6.15 4.37
N MET A 45 3.20 5.52 4.05
CA MET A 45 3.54 5.13 2.68
C MET A 45 2.48 4.21 2.08
N THR A 46 1.99 3.24 2.86
CA THR A 46 0.96 2.30 2.39
C THR A 46 -0.37 3.00 2.11
N ILE A 47 -0.76 3.98 2.94
CA ILE A 47 -1.95 4.81 2.69
C ILE A 47 -1.76 5.66 1.42
N ALA A 48 -0.61 6.32 1.30
CA ALA A 48 -0.29 7.14 0.13
C ALA A 48 -0.36 6.31 -1.16
N LEU A 49 0.21 5.12 -1.14
CA LEU A 49 0.21 4.20 -2.27
C LEU A 49 -1.22 3.75 -2.61
N TRP A 50 -2.06 3.42 -1.62
CA TRP A 50 -3.48 3.12 -1.82
C TRP A 50 -4.24 4.28 -2.48
N LEU A 51 -4.04 5.50 -1.99
CA LEU A 51 -4.73 6.68 -2.51
C LEU A 51 -4.29 7.04 -3.94
N VAL A 52 -3.00 6.87 -4.26
CA VAL A 52 -2.46 7.14 -5.59
C VAL A 52 -2.82 6.04 -6.59
N VAL A 53 -2.81 4.77 -6.16
CA VAL A 53 -3.08 3.62 -7.04
C VAL A 53 -4.57 3.46 -7.32
N ALA A 54 -5.48 3.81 -6.43
CA ALA A 54 -6.93 3.70 -6.66
C ALA A 54 -7.41 4.37 -7.98
N PRO A 55 -7.12 5.66 -8.25
CA PRO A 55 -7.50 6.27 -9.53
C PRO A 55 -6.72 5.67 -10.72
N LEU A 56 -5.46 5.27 -10.52
CA LEU A 56 -4.64 4.65 -11.56
C LEU A 56 -5.21 3.28 -11.99
N ALA A 57 -5.62 2.46 -11.03
CA ALA A 57 -6.25 1.16 -11.25
C ALA A 57 -7.62 1.32 -11.93
N LYS A 58 -8.38 2.37 -11.59
CA LYS A 58 -9.62 2.72 -12.28
C LYS A 58 -9.37 3.14 -13.73
N ALA A 59 -8.34 3.93 -13.99
CA ALA A 59 -7.94 4.29 -15.36
C ALA A 59 -7.48 3.05 -16.16
N ALA A 60 -6.66 2.17 -15.58
CA ALA A 60 -6.19 0.96 -16.24
C ALA A 60 -7.32 -0.04 -16.54
N SER A 61 -8.27 -0.22 -15.62
CA SER A 61 -9.42 -1.11 -15.81
C SER A 61 -10.44 -0.59 -16.84
N SER A 62 -10.51 0.73 -17.05
CA SER A 62 -11.34 1.31 -18.11
C SER A 62 -10.75 1.11 -19.51
N VAL A 63 -9.42 0.94 -19.64
CA VAL A 63 -8.78 0.56 -20.91
C VAL A 63 -9.13 -0.87 -21.32
N LYS A 64 -9.22 -1.81 -20.36
CA LYS A 64 -9.53 -3.23 -20.65
C LYS A 64 -10.98 -3.51 -21.07
N LYS A 65 -11.85 -2.49 -21.04
CA LYS A 65 -13.26 -2.62 -21.44
C LYS A 65 -13.50 -2.29 -22.93
N ARG A 66 -12.45 -2.04 -23.73
CA ARG A 66 -12.52 -1.91 -25.19
C ARG A 66 -11.94 -3.13 -25.88
#